data_AF-A0A3D3WA13-F1
#
_entry.id   AF-A0A3D3WA13-F1
#
_cell.length_a   1.000
_cell.length_b   1.000
_cell.length_c   1.000
_cell.angle_alpha   90.00
_cell.angle_beta   90.00
_cell.angle_gamma   90.00
#
_symmetry.space_group_name_H-M   'P 1'
#
loop_
_entity.id
_entity.type
_entity.pdbx_description
1 polymer ?
#
loop_
_entity_poly.entity_id
_entity_poly.type
_entity_poly.pdbx_seq_one_letter_code
_entity_poly.pdbx_strand_id
1 'polypeptide(L)' 'PAVIKLAKLKNKIAIGIALGTSAHAIGTTKALEMGETESAMSSLAIGIAGIMTVFIAPWVYQLTYGLLFFWQ' A
#
# COMPACT_ATOMS: atom_id res chain seq x y z
N PRO A 1 8.54 -0.51 11.33
CA PRO A 1 8.78 -0.28 12.77
C PRO A 1 9.69 0.92 13.10
N ALA A 2 10.83 1.10 12.42
CA ALA A 2 11.70 2.26 12.62
C ALA A 2 10.97 3.58 12.34
N VAL A 3 10.24 3.66 11.22
CA VAL A 3 9.47 4.86 10.83
C VAL A 3 8.35 5.18 11.83
N ILE A 4 7.61 4.17 12.34
CA ILE A 4 6.55 4.37 13.35
C ILE A 4 7.13 4.88 14.68
N LYS A 5 8.28 4.32 15.12
CA LYS A 5 9.01 4.78 16.31
C LYS A 5 9.55 6.19 16.13
N LEU A 6 10.08 6.52 14.95
CA LEU A 6 10.61 7.85 14.63
C LEU A 6 9.50 8.90 14.56
N ALA A 7 8.36 8.55 13.97
CA ALA A 7 7.17 9.39 13.85
C ALA A 7 6.33 9.47 15.13
N LYS A 8 6.71 8.74 16.21
CA LYS A 8 5.98 8.66 17.49
C LYS A 8 4.47 8.39 17.33
N LEU A 9 4.09 7.62 16.32
CA LEU A 9 2.69 7.27 16.08
C LEU A 9 2.21 6.32 17.19
N LYS A 10 1.18 6.75 17.93
CA LYS A 10 0.52 5.93 18.98
C LYS A 10 -0.85 5.40 18.56
N ASN A 11 -1.41 5.95 17.49
CA ASN A 11 -2.73 5.58 17.02
C ASN A 11 -2.65 4.29 16.19
N LYS A 12 -3.34 3.24 16.66
CA LYS A 12 -3.38 1.92 16.03
C LYS A 12 -3.89 1.95 14.59
N ILE A 13 -4.90 2.76 14.32
CA ILE A 13 -5.48 2.92 12.98
C ILE A 13 -4.46 3.55 12.03
N ALA A 14 -3.82 4.64 12.47
CA ALA A 14 -2.80 5.32 11.68
C ALA A 14 -1.60 4.40 11.37
N ILE A 15 -1.18 3.60 12.36
CA ILE A 15 -0.11 2.60 12.19
C ILE A 15 -0.52 1.55 11.15
N GLY A 16 -1.72 0.99 11.27
CA GLY A 16 -2.22 -0.02 10.34
C GLY A 16 -2.31 0.49 8.92
N ILE A 17 -2.90 1.68 8.72
CA ILE A 17 -2.97 2.32 7.38
C ILE A 17 -1.57 2.54 6.82
N ALA A 18 -0.64 3.11 7.60
CA ALA A 18 0.72 3.38 7.12
C ALA A 18 1.46 2.10 6.69
N LEU A 19 1.28 1.00 7.43
CA LEU A 19 1.85 -0.31 7.08
C LEU A 19 1.19 -0.88 5.83
N GLY A 20 -0.14 -0.80 5.71
CA GLY A 20 -0.88 -1.31 4.56
C GLY A 20 -0.65 -0.50 3.28
N THR A 21 -0.56 0.83 3.37
CA THR A 21 -0.28 1.71 2.23
C THR A 21 1.13 1.51 1.66
N SER A 22 2.09 1.05 2.47
CA SER A 22 3.40 0.61 1.96
C SER A 22 3.29 -0.62 1.04
N ALA A 23 2.10 -1.23 0.93
CA ALA A 23 1.68 -2.24 -0.04
C ALA A 23 2.65 -3.42 -0.19
N HIS A 24 3.36 -3.75 0.89
CA HIS A 24 4.28 -4.87 0.93
C HIS A 24 3.80 -5.92 1.93
N ALA A 25 3.84 -7.19 1.54
CA ALA A 25 3.35 -8.30 2.37
C ALA A 25 4.01 -8.30 3.76
N ILE A 26 5.31 -7.97 3.83
CA ILE A 26 6.06 -7.87 5.08
C ILE A 26 5.46 -6.83 6.04
N GLY A 27 4.94 -5.70 5.54
CA GLY A 27 4.32 -4.66 6.34
C GLY A 27 3.04 -5.13 7.02
N THR A 28 2.22 -5.90 6.30
CA THR A 28 0.96 -6.47 6.83
C THR A 28 1.22 -7.57 7.84
N THR A 29 2.21 -8.45 7.59
CA THR A 29 2.64 -9.44 8.59
C THR A 29 3.11 -8.74 9.87
N LYS A 30 3.83 -7.61 9.75
CA LYS A 30 4.25 -6.85 10.93
C LYS A 30 3.08 -6.18 11.66
N ALA A 31 2.06 -5.73 10.94
CA ALA A 31 0.83 -5.20 11.53
C ALA A 31 0.08 -6.29 12.34
N LEU A 32 0.07 -7.52 11.83
CA LEU A 32 -0.45 -8.71 12.54
C LEU A 32 0.24 -8.94 13.88
N GLU A 33 1.57 -8.81 13.93
CA GLU A 33 2.32 -8.92 15.19
C GLU A 33 2.06 -7.76 16.17
N MET A 34 1.61 -6.61 15.68
CA MET A 34 1.36 -5.41 16.51
C MET A 34 -0.03 -5.42 17.15
N GLY A 35 -1.02 -5.98 16.47
CA GLY A 35 -2.37 -6.10 16.99
C GLY A 35 -3.42 -6.30 15.90
N GLU A 36 -4.59 -6.74 16.34
CA GLU A 36 -5.72 -7.03 15.45
C GLU A 36 -6.21 -5.77 14.72
N THR A 37 -6.18 -4.62 15.39
CA THR A 37 -6.62 -3.33 14.82
C THR A 37 -5.67 -2.83 13.74
N GLU A 38 -4.36 -2.91 13.99
CA GLU A 38 -3.31 -2.57 13.03
C GLU A 38 -3.39 -3.48 11.80
N SER A 39 -3.58 -4.79 12.02
CA SER A 39 -3.74 -5.77 10.95
C SER A 39 -4.97 -5.50 10.08
N ALA A 40 -6.13 -5.27 10.70
CA ALA A 40 -7.37 -4.98 9.99
C ALA A 40 -7.28 -3.70 9.14
N MET A 41 -6.65 -2.65 9.68
CA MET A 41 -6.47 -1.41 8.92
C MET A 41 -5.41 -1.55 7.83
N SER A 42 -4.38 -2.38 8.03
CA SER A 42 -3.35 -2.67 7.02
C SER A 42 -3.92 -3.45 5.84
N SER A 43 -4.74 -4.47 6.09
CA SER A 43 -5.38 -5.26 5.03
C SER A 43 -6.39 -4.43 4.24
N LEU A 44 -7.16 -3.56 4.91
CA LEU A 44 -8.04 -2.59 4.25
C LEU A 44 -7.26 -1.68 3.28
N ALA A 45 -6.14 -1.10 3.74
CA ALA A 45 -5.33 -0.21 2.92
C ALA A 45 -4.72 -0.91 1.70
N ILE A 46 -4.26 -2.16 1.84
CA ILE A 46 -3.82 -2.98 0.69
C ILE A 46 -4.97 -3.24 -0.29
N GLY A 47 -6.16 -3.56 0.21
CA GLY A 47 -7.34 -3.78 -0.63
C GLY A 47 -7.67 -2.55 -1.47
N ILE A 48 -7.67 -1.37 -0.86
CA ILE A 48 -7.91 -0.09 -1.55
C ILE A 48 -6.81 0.17 -2.59
N ALA A 49 -5.53 -0.06 -2.25
CA ALA A 49 -4.43 0.11 -3.18
C ALA A 49 -4.57 -0.83 -4.41
N GLY A 50 -5.02 -2.07 -4.20
CA GLY A 50 -5.33 -3.00 -5.28
C GLY A 50 -6.43 -2.48 -6.19
N ILE A 51 -7.53 -1.98 -5.62
CA ILE A 51 -8.64 -1.38 -6.38
C ILE A 51 -8.14 -0.19 -7.21
N MET A 52 -7.38 0.72 -6.60
CA MET A 52 -6.79 1.85 -7.33
C MET A 52 -5.88 1.38 -8.48
N THR A 53 -5.12 0.30 -8.26
CA THR A 53 -4.23 -0.26 -9.28
C THR A 53 -5.01 -0.78 -10.49
N VAL A 54 -6.18 -1.40 -10.30
CA VAL A 54 -7.05 -1.85 -11.40
C VAL A 54 -7.47 -0.69 -12.29
N PHE A 55 -7.77 0.47 -11.70
CA PHE A 55 -8.13 1.65 -12.49
C PHE A 55 -6.93 2.31 -13.15
N ILE A 56 -5.76 2.33 -12.52
CA ILE A 56 -4.56 3.03 -13.03
C ILE A 56 -3.82 2.20 -14.09
N ALA A 57 -3.72 0.88 -13.91
CA ALA A 57 -2.97 -0.02 -14.77
C ALA A 57 -3.30 0.09 -16.28
N PRO A 58 -4.57 0.12 -16.73
CA PRO A 58 -4.87 0.22 -18.16
C PRO A 58 -4.42 1.55 -18.78
N TRP A 59 -4.46 2.66 -18.03
CA TRP A 59 -3.98 3.96 -18.50
C TRP A 59 -2.47 3.97 -18.64
N VAL A 60 -1.77 3.39 -17.67
CA VAL A 60 -0.30 3.24 -17.72
C VAL A 60 0.10 2.35 -18.91
N TYR A 61 -0.63 1.26 -19.14
CA TYR A 61 -0.42 0.39 -20.30
C TYR A 61 -0.62 1.13 -21.62
N GLN A 62 -1.70 1.91 -21.77
CA GLN A 62 -1.93 2.69 -22.98
C GLN A 62 -0.81 3.71 -23.24
N LEU A 63 -0.33 4.39 -22.20
CA LEU A 63 0.77 5.36 -22.31
C LEU A 63 2.08 4.69 -22.75
N THR A 64 2.44 3.55 -22.16
CA THR A 64 3.70 2.85 -22.49
C THR A 64 3.66 2.25 -23.91
N TYR A 65 2.52 1.72 -24.34
CA TYR A 65 2.35 1.22 -25.71
C TYR A 65 2.41 2.34 -26.74
N GLY A 66 1.83 3.51 -26.47
CA GLY A 66 1.92 4.66 -27.36
C GLY A 66 3.37 5.18 -27.53
N LEU A 67 4.15 5.20 -26.45
CA LEU A 67 5.57 5.56 -26.49
C LEU A 67 6.42 4.54 -27.26
N LEU A 68 6.14 3.25 -27.09
CA LEU A 68 6.83 2.18 -27.82
C LEU A 68 6.50 2.21 -29.32
N PHE A 69 5.25 2.48 -29.70
CA PHE A 69 4.84 2.52 -31.11
C PHE A 69 5.36 3.76 -31.86
N PHE A 70 5.63 4.87 -31.17
CA PHE A 70 6.22 6.08 -31.77
C PHE A 70 7.72 5.93 -32.10
N TRP A 71 8.39 4.94 -31.51
CA TRP A 71 9.82 4.67 -31.69
C TRP A 71 10.11 3.61 -32.76
N GLN A 72 9.09 3.18 -33.50
CA GLN A 72 9.17 2.20 -34.59
C GLN A 72 8.61 2.79 -35.88
#